data_AF-A0A1F9U9T1-F1
#
_entry.id   AF-A0A1F9U9T1-F1
#
_cell.length_a   1.000
_cell.length_b   1.000
_cell.length_c   1.000
_cell.angle_alpha   90.00
_cell.angle_beta   90.00
_cell.angle_gamma   90.00
#
_symmetry.space_group_name_H-M   'P 1'
#
loop_
_entity.id
_entity.type
_entity.pdbx_description
1 polymer ?
#
loop_
_entity_poly.entity_id
_entity_poly.type
_entity_poly.pdbx_seq_one_letter_code
_entity_poly.pdbx_strand_id
1 'polypeptide(L)' 'MGEKRYFGEISLMTPSSATATVRAQTDAEVLSIAFENFEFAFRNNPDQIQAIKDKIEERKKALSSAAKP' A
#
# COMPACT_ATOMS: atom_id res chain seq x y z
N MET A 1 -7.98 7.92 -6.40
CA MET A 1 -8.05 6.47 -6.75
C MET A 1 -9.53 6.07 -6.79
N GLY A 2 -9.88 4.97 -7.45
CA GLY A 2 -11.27 4.49 -7.54
C GLY A 2 -11.46 3.11 -6.89
N GLU A 3 -12.62 2.50 -7.11
CA GLU A 3 -12.98 1.19 -6.56
C GLU A 3 -11.94 0.09 -6.82
N LYS A 4 -11.88 -0.90 -5.92
CA LYS A 4 -10.99 -2.08 -5.99
C LYS A 4 -9.48 -1.76 -5.98
N ARG A 5 -9.12 -0.52 -5.61
CA ARG A 5 -7.74 -0.11 -5.39
C ARG A 5 -7.44 -0.08 -3.88
N TYR A 6 -6.20 -0.34 -3.50
CA TYR A 6 -5.73 -0.26 -2.11
C TYR A 6 -4.60 0.76 -1.95
N PHE A 7 -4.35 1.18 -0.72
CA PHE A 7 -3.27 2.08 -0.31
C PHE A 7 -2.82 1.76 1.13
N GLY A 8 -1.68 2.32 1.55
CA GLY A 8 -1.12 2.13 2.90
C GLY A 8 -0.22 0.89 3.04
N GLU A 9 -0.07 0.10 1.97
CA GLU A 9 0.70 -1.15 1.95
C GLU A 9 2.20 -0.93 2.19
N ILE A 10 2.75 0.23 1.79
CA ILE A 10 4.18 0.53 1.95
C ILE A 10 4.54 0.54 3.43
N SER A 11 3.73 1.20 4.27
CA SER A 11 4.01 1.28 5.71
C SER A 11 3.70 0.00 6.46
N LEU A 12 2.88 -0.90 5.91
CA LEU A 12 2.65 -2.23 6.47
C LEU A 12 3.79 -3.19 6.14
N MET A 13 4.41 -3.06 4.96
CA MET A 13 5.41 -4.01 4.46
C MET A 13 6.86 -3.55 4.64
N THR A 14 7.07 -2.29 5.03
CA THR A 14 8.40 -1.71 5.20
C THR A 14 8.46 -0.94 6.51
N PRO A 15 9.65 -0.77 7.12
CA PRO A 15 9.81 -0.01 8.36
C PRO A 15 9.77 1.52 8.11
N SER A 16 8.85 1.97 7.24
CA SER A 16 8.70 3.37 6.83
C SER A 16 7.34 3.90 7.24
N SER A 17 7.31 5.13 7.75
CA SER A 17 6.08 5.91 7.92
C SER A 17 5.35 6.11 6.59
N ALA A 18 4.09 6.55 6.65
CA ALA A 18 3.28 6.85 5.48
C ALA A 18 4.04 7.78 4.52
N THR A 19 4.27 7.31 3.29
CA THR A 19 5.07 8.02 2.29
C THR A 19 4.27 9.08 1.54
N ALA A 20 2.95 9.12 1.71
CA ALA A 20 2.06 10.08 1.09
C ALA A 20 0.77 10.23 1.91
N THR A 21 0.13 11.40 1.78
CA THR A 21 -1.21 11.66 2.34
C THR A 21 -2.28 11.25 1.35
N VAL A 22 -3.27 10.47 1.79
CA VAL A 22 -4.47 10.16 1.01
C VAL A 22 -5.64 10.94 1.60
N ARG A 23 -6.37 11.68 0.75
CA ARG A 23 -7.57 12.43 1.12
C ARG A 23 -8.71 12.03 0.20
N ALA A 24 -9.88 11.76 0.78
CA ALA A 24 -11.10 11.53 0.01
C ALA A 24 -11.52 12.84 -0.68
N GLN A 25 -11.79 12.79 -1.99
CA GLN A 25 -12.30 13.94 -2.76
C GLN A 25 -13.83 14.04 -2.72
N THR A 26 -14.48 12.92 -2.44
CA THR A 26 -15.93 12.74 -2.28
C THR A 26 -16.16 11.79 -1.12
N ASP A 27 -17.42 11.55 -0.76
CA ASP A 27 -17.78 10.47 0.15
C ASP A 27 -17.21 9.15 -0.36
N ALA A 28 -16.57 8.40 0.54
CA ALA A 28 -15.85 7.19 0.21
C ALA A 28 -15.96 6.20 1.37
N GLU A 29 -16.19 4.93 1.01
CA GLU A 29 -16.10 3.81 1.92
C GLU A 29 -14.82 3.03 1.65
N VAL A 30 -14.16 2.58 2.71
CA VAL A 30 -12.91 1.81 2.62
C VAL A 30 -13.02 0.57 3.49
N LEU A 31 -12.50 -0.54 2.97
CA LEU A 31 -12.23 -1.72 3.78
C LEU A 31 -10.85 -1.54 4.42
N SER A 32 -10.79 -1.60 5.76
CA SER A 32 -9.55 -1.50 6.51
C SER A 32 -9.14 -2.87 7.07
N ILE A 33 -7.84 -3.10 7.10
CA ILE A 33 -7.23 -4.27 7.73
C ILE A 33 -6.11 -3.80 8.67
N ALA A 34 -6.10 -4.33 9.88
CA ALA A 34 -5.03 -4.06 10.85
C ALA A 34 -3.73 -4.78 10.44
N PHE A 35 -2.59 -4.29 10.92
CA PHE A 35 -1.27 -4.84 10.59
C PHE A 35 -1.18 -6.32 10.96
N GLU A 36 -1.66 -6.71 12.14
CA GLU A 36 -1.59 -8.08 12.65
C GLU A 36 -2.39 -9.04 11.77
N ASN A 37 -3.56 -8.61 11.28
CA ASN A 37 -4.40 -9.40 10.39
C ASN A 37 -3.80 -9.51 8.99
N PHE A 38 -3.18 -8.42 8.51
CA PHE A 38 -2.45 -8.43 7.25
C PHE A 38 -1.26 -9.41 7.34
N GLU A 39 -0.43 -9.27 8.36
CA GLU A 39 0.75 -10.11 8.59
C GLU A 39 0.36 -11.59 8.72
N PHE A 40 -0.71 -11.90 9.46
CA PHE A 40 -1.26 -13.25 9.56
C PHE A 40 -1.75 -13.81 8.20
N ALA A 41 -2.51 -13.04 7.44
CA ALA A 41 -3.04 -13.47 6.14
C ALA A 41 -1.92 -13.84 5.17
N PHE A 42 -0.83 -13.09 5.20
CA PHE A 42 0.25 -13.21 4.24
C PHE A 42 1.37 -14.16 4.67
N ARG A 43 1.60 -14.36 5.97
CA ARG A 43 2.56 -15.36 6.49
C ARG A 43 2.23 -16.78 6.01
N ASN A 44 0.94 -17.08 5.85
CA ASN A 44 0.46 -18.39 5.40
C ASN A 44 0.31 -18.51 3.87
N ASN A 45 0.54 -17.42 3.12
CA ASN A 45 0.28 -17.34 1.68
C ASN A 45 1.40 -16.57 0.95
N PRO A 46 2.64 -17.08 0.92
CA PRO A 46 3.82 -16.35 0.44
C PRO A 46 3.71 -15.91 -1.03
N ASP A 47 3.06 -16.71 -1.88
CA ASP A 47 2.90 -16.38 -3.31
C ASP A 47 2.02 -15.15 -3.53
N GLN A 48 1.05 -14.91 -2.64
CA GLN A 48 0.14 -13.76 -2.74
C GLN A 48 0.81 -12.44 -2.32
N ILE A 49 1.88 -12.51 -1.51
CA ILE A 49 2.69 -11.34 -1.13
C ILE A 49 3.39 -10.73 -2.35
N GLN A 50 3.72 -11.55 -3.35
CA GLN A 50 4.56 -11.09 -4.46
C GLN A 50 3.90 -9.95 -5.24
N ALA A 51 2.59 -10.05 -5.49
CA ALA A 51 1.83 -9.00 -6.16
C ALA A 51 1.85 -7.66 -5.39
N ILE A 52 1.86 -7.71 -4.05
CA ILE A 52 1.96 -6.51 -3.20
C ILE A 52 3.38 -5.93 -3.25
N LYS A 53 4.41 -6.78 -3.20
CA LYS A 53 5.81 -6.35 -3.35
C LYS A 53 6.04 -5.65 -4.68
N ASP A 54 5.57 -6.22 -5.78
CA ASP A 54 5.71 -5.62 -7.11
C ASP A 54 5.04 -4.24 -7.17
N LYS A 55 3.87 -4.10 -6.54
CA LYS A 55 3.17 -2.83 -6.44
C LYS A 55 3.92 -1.78 -5.62
N ILE A 56 4.56 -2.20 -4.52
CA ILE A 56 5.38 -1.31 -3.68
C ILE A 56 6.55 -0.76 -4.49
N GLU A 57 7.24 -1.60 -5.26
CA GLU A 57 8.39 -1.17 -6.07
C GLU A 57 7.98 -0.23 -7.21
N GLU A 58 6.83 -0.47 -7.85
CA GLU A 58 6.25 0.46 -8.82
C GLU A 58 6.01 1.85 -8.19
N ARG A 59 5.42 1.89 -6.98
CA ARG A 59 5.10 3.14 -6.28
C ARG A 59 6.34 3.88 -5.79
N LYS A 60 7.35 3.16 -5.28
CA LYS A 60 8.64 3.76 -4.89
C LYS A 60 9.34 4.43 -6.07
N LYS A 61 9.33 3.79 -7.25
CA LYS A 61 9.87 4.39 -8.47
C LYS A 61 9.16 5.69 -8.82
N ALA A 62 7.83 5.70 -8.77
CA ALA A 62 7.03 6.90 -9.03
C ALA A 62 7.33 8.05 -8.04
N LEU A 63 7.53 7.73 -6.75
CA LEU A 63 7.95 8.70 -5.73
C LEU A 63 9.35 9.27 -6.02
N SER A 64 10.30 8.42 -6.44
CA SER A 64 11.66 8.85 -6.78
C SER A 64 11.72 9.73 -8.04
N SER A 65 10.86 9.48 -9.03
CA SER A 65 10.80 10.28 -10.27
C SER A 65 10.10 11.62 -10.09
N ALA A 66 9.13 11.71 -9.16
CA ALA A 66 8.43 12.96 -8.85
C ALA A 66 9.24 13.92 -7.97
N ALA A 67 10.33 13.44 -7.35
CA ALA A 67 11.23 14.22 -6.50
C ALA A 67 12.37 14.92 -7.27
N LYS A 68 12.41 14.83 -8.61
CA LYS A 68 13.39 15.54 -9.44
C LYS A 68 12.81 16.91 -9.84
N PRO A 69 13.53 18.03 -9.59
CA PRO A 69 13.06 19.38 -9.90
C PRO A 69 12.88 19.62 -11.40
#